data_AF-A0A5F5XZ26-F1
#
_entry.id   AF-A0A5F5XZ26-F1
#
_cell.length_a   1.000
_cell.length_b   1.000
_cell.length_c   1.000
_cell.angle_alpha   90.00
_cell.angle_beta   90.00
_cell.angle_gamma   90.00
#
_symmetry.space_group_name_H-M   'P 1'
#
loop_
_entity.id
_entity.type
_entity.pdbx_description
1 polymer ?
#
loop_
_entity_poly.entity_id
_entity_poly.type
_entity_poly.pdbx_seq_one_letter_code
_entity_poly.pdbx_strand_id
1 'polypeptide(L)'
;MRGLQLVLLVFLLCWERVLSLQCYSCLELETTSQCQPIQCPMSGVCFNSDMTVTLGSGKKVKSQHKGCAPSCEVATKIMTQVSQMTSPESLSQGVLTKFEVQEVTCCEKDLCNGVARMARSSWALAGGLLLSLGPAFLRALP
;
A
#
# COMPACT_ATOMS: atom_id res chain seq x y z
N MET A 1 19.71 33.58 -20.98
CA MET A 1 19.48 32.90 -19.67
C MET A 1 18.08 32.32 -19.51
N ARG A 2 17.01 32.98 -20.00
CA ARG A 2 15.62 32.46 -19.89
C ARG A 2 15.34 31.16 -20.65
N GLY A 3 15.94 30.95 -21.81
CA GLY A 3 15.75 29.73 -22.61
C GLY A 3 16.31 28.47 -21.93
N LEU A 4 17.47 28.58 -21.28
CA LEU A 4 18.09 27.45 -20.56
C LEU A 4 17.25 27.03 -19.34
N GLN A 5 16.67 27.99 -18.62
CA GLN A 5 15.77 27.72 -17.50
C GLN A 5 14.48 27.03 -17.94
N LEU A 6 13.92 27.44 -19.09
CA LEU A 6 12.73 26.81 -19.67
C LEU A 6 13.01 25.37 -20.13
N VAL A 7 14.17 25.13 -20.75
CA VAL A 7 14.60 23.76 -21.13
C VAL A 7 14.79 22.90 -19.89
N LEU A 8 15.44 23.41 -18.84
CA LEU A 8 15.63 22.68 -17.59
C LEU A 8 14.30 22.33 -16.90
N LEU A 9 13.35 23.27 -16.87
CA LEU A 9 12.00 23.06 -16.32
C LEU A 9 11.22 22.01 -17.11
N VAL A 10 11.29 22.03 -18.44
CA VAL A 10 10.65 21.00 -19.29
C VAL A 10 11.27 19.63 -19.05
N PHE A 11 12.60 19.54 -18.92
CA PHE A 11 13.27 18.28 -18.59
C PHE A 11 12.87 17.75 -17.21
N LEU A 12 12.77 18.59 -16.18
CA LEU A 12 12.33 18.20 -14.84
C LEU A 12 10.85 17.74 -14.83
N LEU A 13 9.96 18.47 -15.49
CA LEU A 13 8.53 18.13 -15.61
C LEU A 13 8.27 16.89 -16.47
N CYS A 14 9.17 16.56 -17.39
CA CYS A 14 9.12 15.33 -18.18
C CYS A 14 9.73 14.13 -17.45
N TRP A 15 10.72 14.35 -16.57
CA TRP A 15 11.37 13.28 -15.81
C TRP A 15 10.39 12.60 -14.84
N GLU A 16 9.51 13.37 -14.21
CA GLU A 16 8.47 12.88 -13.31
C GLU A 16 7.43 11.99 -14.00
N ARG A 17 7.33 12.02 -15.35
CA ARG A 17 6.36 11.21 -16.10
C ARG A 17 6.92 9.88 -16.61
N VAL A 18 8.22 9.64 -16.48
CA VAL A 18 8.90 8.47 -17.09
C VAL A 18 9.30 7.40 -16.07
N LEU A 19 9.30 7.75 -14.78
CA LEU A 19 9.44 6.75 -13.72
C LEU A 19 8.08 6.11 -13.50
N SER A 20 7.93 4.86 -13.95
CA SER A 20 6.73 4.09 -13.68
C SER A 20 6.56 3.95 -12.15
N LEU A 21 5.33 4.13 -11.67
CA LEU A 21 5.01 4.10 -10.24
C LEU A 21 5.30 2.71 -9.66
N GLN A 22 5.93 2.65 -8.49
CA GLN A 22 6.10 1.40 -7.75
C GLN A 22 5.02 1.27 -6.68
N CYS A 23 4.33 0.14 -6.58
CA CYS A 23 3.28 -0.09 -5.56
C CYS A 23 3.45 -1.45 -4.88
N TYR A 24 2.94 -1.63 -3.67
CA TYR A 24 2.77 -2.96 -3.11
C TYR A 24 1.60 -3.67 -3.77
N SER A 25 1.77 -4.96 -4.09
CA SER A 25 0.72 -5.84 -4.57
C SER A 25 0.68 -7.13 -3.76
N CYS A 26 -0.53 -7.60 -3.43
CA CYS A 26 -0.73 -8.83 -2.66
C CYS A 26 -1.38 -9.88 -3.60
N LEU A 27 -0.66 -10.98 -3.89
CA LEU A 27 -1.20 -12.12 -4.63
C LEU A 27 -1.99 -13.04 -3.67
N GLU A 28 -3.22 -13.32 -4.07
CA GLU A 28 -4.22 -14.28 -3.55
C GLU A 28 -4.05 -14.95 -2.16
N LEU A 29 -5.00 -14.58 -1.29
CA LEU A 29 -5.73 -15.24 -0.19
C LEU A 29 -5.13 -16.32 0.74
N GLU A 30 -4.06 -17.06 0.42
CA GLU A 30 -3.65 -18.18 1.29
C GLU A 30 -2.58 -17.82 2.33
N THR A 31 -1.79 -16.78 2.11
CA THR A 31 -0.93 -16.26 3.18
C THR A 31 -0.89 -14.74 3.16
N THR A 32 -1.36 -14.14 4.26
CA THR A 32 -1.34 -12.71 4.55
C THR A 32 0.06 -12.07 4.56
N SER A 33 1.10 -12.83 4.22
CA SER A 33 2.49 -12.51 4.53
C SER A 33 3.33 -11.93 3.39
N GLN A 34 2.87 -11.89 2.13
CA GLN A 34 3.77 -11.51 1.03
C GLN A 34 3.15 -10.54 0.02
N CYS A 35 2.74 -9.36 0.49
CA CYS A 35 2.63 -8.23 -0.42
C CYS A 35 4.03 -7.81 -0.87
N GLN A 36 4.30 -7.81 -2.17
CA GLN A 36 5.60 -7.50 -2.75
C GLN A 36 5.53 -6.15 -3.50
N PRO A 37 6.61 -5.36 -3.51
CA PRO A 37 6.69 -4.19 -4.37
C PRO A 37 6.72 -4.63 -5.85
N ILE A 38 5.87 -4.00 -6.67
CA ILE A 38 5.78 -4.23 -8.11
C ILE A 38 5.90 -2.90 -8.85
N GLN A 39 6.41 -2.98 -10.07
CA GLN A 39 6.44 -1.86 -11.00
C GLN A 39 5.09 -1.80 -11.74
N CYS A 40 4.38 -0.67 -11.69
CA CYS A 40 3.10 -0.54 -12.38
C CYS A 40 3.31 -0.52 -13.90
N PRO A 41 2.61 -1.35 -14.67
CA PRO A 41 2.82 -1.47 -16.12
C PRO A 41 2.48 -0.18 -16.88
N MET A 42 1.59 0.65 -16.32
CA MET A 42 1.19 1.93 -16.88
C MET A 42 1.17 3.00 -15.78
N SER A 43 1.17 4.27 -16.19
CA SER A 43 0.88 5.39 -15.29
C SER A 43 -0.45 5.18 -14.59
N GLY A 44 -0.51 5.43 -13.29
CA GLY A 44 -1.71 5.21 -12.51
C GLY A 44 -1.50 5.55 -11.04
N VAL A 45 -2.30 4.92 -10.19
CA VAL A 45 -2.29 5.09 -8.74
C VAL A 45 -2.01 3.76 -8.06
N CYS A 46 -1.40 3.81 -6.88
CA CYS A 46 -1.43 2.68 -5.96
C CYS A 46 -2.78 2.67 -5.25
N PHE A 47 -3.41 1.50 -5.11
CA PHE A 47 -4.62 1.34 -4.31
C PHE A 47 -4.39 0.37 -3.15
N ASN A 48 -5.23 0.50 -2.13
CA ASN A 48 -5.34 -0.40 -0.99
C ASN A 48 -6.82 -0.53 -0.60
N SER A 49 -7.26 -1.76 -0.37
CA SER A 49 -8.62 -2.08 0.06
C SER A 49 -8.59 -3.23 1.06
N ASP A 50 -9.25 -3.03 2.20
CA ASP A 50 -9.55 -4.09 3.14
C ASP A 50 -10.82 -4.84 2.72
N MET A 51 -10.78 -6.16 2.83
CA MET A 51 -11.86 -7.04 2.42
C MET A 51 -12.16 -8.05 3.52
N THR A 52 -13.43 -8.30 3.80
CA THR A 52 -13.86 -9.38 4.69
C THR A 52 -14.49 -10.50 3.86
N VAL A 53 -13.90 -11.68 3.93
CA VAL A 53 -14.40 -12.90 3.31
C VAL A 53 -15.12 -13.71 4.40
N THR A 54 -16.41 -13.94 4.22
CA THR A 54 -17.18 -14.86 5.08
C THR A 54 -17.22 -16.21 4.38
N LEU A 55 -16.58 -17.23 4.95
CA LEU A 55 -16.61 -18.59 4.42
C LEU A 55 -17.96 -19.27 4.71
N GLY A 56 -18.25 -20.37 4.02
CA GLY A 56 -19.49 -21.15 4.23
C GLY A 56 -19.67 -21.68 5.66
N SER A 57 -18.58 -21.78 6.44
CA SER A 57 -18.61 -22.10 7.87
C SER A 57 -19.07 -20.93 8.77
N GLY A 58 -19.38 -19.76 8.21
CA GLY A 58 -19.67 -18.52 8.94
C GLY A 58 -18.42 -17.80 9.46
N LYS A 59 -17.23 -18.39 9.32
CA LYS A 59 -15.96 -17.76 9.70
C LYS A 59 -15.70 -16.54 8.82
N LYS A 60 -15.38 -15.41 9.44
CA LYS A 60 -14.96 -14.18 8.77
C LYS A 60 -13.43 -14.06 8.76
N VAL A 61 -12.85 -13.82 7.60
CA VAL A 61 -11.42 -13.65 7.39
C VAL A 61 -11.19 -12.28 6.75
N LYS A 62 -10.30 -11.48 7.32
CA LYS A 62 -9.88 -10.21 6.74
C LYS A 62 -8.74 -10.46 5.75
N SER A 63 -8.82 -9.84 4.59
CA SER A 63 -7.82 -9.87 3.52
C SER A 63 -7.54 -8.44 3.05
N GLN A 64 -6.31 -8.17 2.62
CA GLN A 64 -5.93 -6.89 2.01
C GLN A 64 -5.64 -7.09 0.53
N HIS A 65 -6.24 -6.23 -0.28
CA HIS A 65 -5.98 -6.15 -1.71
C HIS A 65 -5.25 -4.83 -1.97
N LYS A 66 -4.03 -4.94 -2.49
CA LYS A 66 -3.18 -3.82 -2.87
C LYS A 66 -2.72 -4.04 -4.30
N GLY A 67 -2.47 -2.96 -5.04
CA GLY A 67 -1.91 -3.04 -6.38
C GLY A 67 -1.89 -1.71 -7.10
N CYS A 68 -1.81 -1.79 -8.43
CA CYS A 68 -1.85 -0.65 -9.34
C CYS A 68 -3.21 -0.55 -10.03
N ALA A 69 -3.70 0.66 -10.24
CA ALA A 69 -4.88 0.91 -11.07
C ALA A 69 -4.67 2.15 -11.96
N PRO A 70 -5.32 2.24 -13.13
CA PRO A 70 -5.24 3.44 -13.98
C PRO A 70 -5.75 4.71 -13.29
N SER A 71 -6.77 4.57 -12.44
CA SER A 71 -7.31 5.64 -11.59
C SER A 71 -7.95 5.07 -10.33
N CYS A 72 -8.25 5.92 -9.35
CA CYS A 72 -8.89 5.49 -8.11
C CYS A 72 -10.34 5.03 -8.35
N GLU A 73 -11.06 5.68 -9.25
CA GLU A 73 -12.43 5.30 -9.63
C GLU A 73 -12.47 3.90 -10.24
N VAL A 74 -11.47 3.57 -11.07
CA VAL A 74 -11.33 2.24 -11.66
C VAL A 74 -11.06 1.20 -10.56
N ALA A 75 -10.16 1.48 -9.62
CA ALA A 75 -9.89 0.59 -8.49
C ALA A 75 -11.15 0.33 -7.65
N THR A 76 -11.88 1.40 -7.30
CA THR A 76 -13.14 1.33 -6.53
C THR A 76 -14.19 0.52 -7.26
N LYS A 77 -14.34 0.72 -8.58
CA LYS A 77 -15.31 -0.02 -9.39
C LYS A 77 -14.98 -1.51 -9.44
N ILE A 78 -13.71 -1.88 -9.66
CA ILE A 78 -13.27 -3.28 -9.68
C ILE A 78 -13.54 -3.93 -8.32
N MET A 79 -13.12 -3.32 -7.22
CA MET A 79 -13.32 -3.89 -5.89
C MET A 79 -14.81 -3.99 -5.54
N THR A 80 -15.63 -3.01 -5.92
CA THR A 80 -17.09 -3.10 -5.75
C THR A 80 -17.68 -4.28 -6.53
N GLN A 81 -17.21 -4.56 -7.75
CA GLN A 81 -17.64 -5.73 -8.52
C GLN A 81 -17.24 -7.05 -7.84
N VAL A 82 -16.05 -7.11 -7.24
CA VAL A 82 -15.62 -8.30 -6.46
C VAL A 82 -16.53 -8.53 -5.25
N SER A 83 -17.01 -7.48 -4.59
CA SER A 83 -18.00 -7.63 -3.50
C SER A 83 -19.35 -8.21 -3.95
N GLN A 84 -19.68 -8.03 -5.23
CA GLN A 84 -20.92 -8.52 -5.84
C GLN A 84 -20.76 -9.90 -6.48
N MET A 85 -19.52 -10.36 -6.71
CA MET A 85 -19.24 -11.71 -7.17
C MET A 85 -19.53 -12.69 -6.04
N THR A 86 -20.72 -13.29 -6.08
CA THR A 86 -20.96 -14.57 -5.40
C THR A 86 -20.51 -15.64 -6.38
N SER A 87 -19.39 -16.33 -6.10
CA SER A 87 -18.89 -17.37 -7.01
C SER A 87 -19.94 -18.48 -7.15
N PRO A 88 -20.54 -18.72 -8.34
CA PRO A 88 -21.54 -19.75 -8.53
C PRO A 88 -20.97 -21.18 -8.37
N GLU A 89 -19.65 -21.36 -8.46
CA GLU A 89 -18.98 -22.64 -8.14
C GLU A 89 -19.08 -23.02 -6.65
N SER A 90 -19.36 -22.06 -5.76
CA SER A 90 -19.62 -22.34 -4.33
C SER A 90 -20.94 -23.06 -4.07
N LEU A 91 -21.88 -23.00 -5.02
CA LEU A 91 -23.18 -23.67 -4.92
C LEU A 91 -23.03 -25.19 -5.11
N SER A 92 -21.97 -25.63 -5.80
CA SER A 92 -21.65 -27.04 -6.05
C SER A 92 -20.99 -27.71 -4.83
N GLN A 93 -20.23 -26.95 -4.03
CA GLN A 93 -19.48 -27.45 -2.87
C GLN A 93 -20.04 -27.04 -1.51
N GLY A 94 -21.13 -26.25 -1.45
CA GLY A 94 -21.75 -25.81 -0.19
C GLY A 94 -20.95 -24.76 0.60
N VAL A 95 -19.98 -24.08 -0.03
CA VAL A 95 -19.11 -23.10 0.63
C VAL A 95 -19.49 -21.68 0.21
N LEU A 96 -20.64 -21.17 0.69
CA LEU A 96 -21.01 -19.77 0.41
C LEU A 96 -19.91 -18.81 0.87
N THR A 97 -19.20 -18.19 -0.07
CA THR A 97 -18.21 -17.15 0.20
C THR A 97 -18.82 -15.78 -0.07
N LYS A 98 -19.12 -15.03 1.01
CA LYS A 98 -19.55 -13.63 0.89
C LYS A 98 -18.33 -12.71 0.98
N PHE A 99 -18.28 -11.75 0.06
CA PHE A 99 -17.20 -10.79 -0.09
C PHE A 99 -17.69 -9.40 0.31
N GLU A 100 -17.15 -8.83 1.39
CA GLU A 100 -17.45 -7.47 1.83
C GLU A 100 -16.21 -6.60 1.64
N VAL A 101 -16.30 -5.62 0.75
CA VAL A 101 -15.23 -4.67 0.45
C VAL A 101 -15.41 -3.42 1.29
N GLN A 102 -14.36 -3.00 1.99
CA GLN A 102 -14.30 -1.72 2.70
C GLN A 102 -13.82 -0.61 1.75
N GLU A 103 -13.69 0.61 2.29
CA GLU A 103 -13.22 1.78 1.55
C GLU A 103 -11.92 1.51 0.79
N VAL A 104 -11.90 1.94 -0.48
CA VAL A 104 -10.71 1.88 -1.33
C VAL A 104 -9.95 3.18 -1.18
N THR A 105 -8.69 3.09 -0.79
CA THR A 105 -7.79 4.23 -0.64
C THR A 105 -6.75 4.23 -1.75
N CYS A 106 -6.39 5.42 -2.26
CA CYS A 106 -5.48 5.58 -3.38
C CYS A 106 -4.42 6.64 -3.11
N CYS A 107 -3.25 6.50 -3.75
CA CYS A 107 -2.14 7.44 -3.64
C CYS A 107 -1.20 7.34 -4.86
N GLU A 108 -0.43 8.40 -5.10
CA GLU A 108 0.34 8.62 -6.35
C GLU A 108 1.87 8.59 -6.15
N LYS A 109 2.35 8.16 -4.98
CA LYS A 109 3.78 8.09 -4.66
C LYS A 109 4.26 6.65 -4.62
N ASP A 110 5.53 6.44 -4.91
CA ASP A 110 6.11 5.10 -4.81
C ASP A 110 5.87 4.48 -3.44
N LEU A 111 5.38 3.25 -3.45
CA LEU A 111 5.14 2.37 -2.30
C LEU A 111 4.17 2.95 -1.25
N CYS A 112 3.39 3.98 -1.61
CA CYS A 112 2.51 4.70 -0.69
C CYS A 112 1.36 3.87 -0.12
N ASN A 113 0.97 2.80 -0.82
CA ASN A 113 -0.05 1.86 -0.37
C ASN A 113 0.48 0.76 0.57
N GLY A 114 1.72 0.91 1.03
CA GLY A 114 2.32 0.01 2.02
C GLY A 114 1.51 -0.06 3.31
N VAL A 115 1.77 -1.10 4.09
CA VAL A 115 1.32 -1.11 5.49
C VAL A 115 1.90 0.14 6.14
N ALA A 116 1.14 0.83 7.00
CA ALA A 116 1.73 1.70 8.00
C ALA A 116 2.68 0.81 8.83
N ARG A 117 3.90 0.58 8.34
CA ARG A 117 5.02 0.18 9.17
C ARG A 117 4.95 1.23 10.25
N MET A 118 4.60 0.83 11.49
CA MET A 118 4.93 1.60 12.67
C MET A 118 6.25 2.24 12.32
N ALA A 119 6.24 3.57 12.16
CA ALA A 119 7.43 4.29 11.84
C ALA A 119 8.35 3.95 13.00
N ARG A 120 9.18 2.91 12.83
CA ARG A 120 10.23 2.52 13.74
C ARG A 120 11.22 3.61 13.46
N SER A 121 10.89 4.77 14.01
CA SER A 121 11.41 6.03 13.58
C SER A 121 12.88 5.88 13.86
N SER A 122 13.69 6.12 12.84
CA SER A 122 15.14 6.24 13.00
C SER A 122 15.48 7.22 14.13
N TRP A 123 14.55 8.12 14.46
CA TRP A 123 14.59 9.01 15.63
C TRP A 123 14.44 8.31 16.99
N ALA A 124 13.65 7.23 17.11
CA ALA A 124 13.52 6.47 18.34
C ALA A 124 14.83 5.73 18.70
N LEU A 125 15.59 5.30 17.69
CA LEU A 125 16.93 4.73 17.88
C LEU A 125 17.95 5.81 18.29
N ALA A 126 17.87 7.02 17.74
CA ALA A 126 18.73 8.14 18.15
C ALA A 126 18.44 8.63 19.58
N GLY A 127 17.16 8.66 20.00
CA GLY A 127 16.76 9.03 21.36
C GLY A 127 17.24 8.06 22.43
N GLY A 128 17.28 6.75 22.13
CA GLY A 128 17.81 5.73 23.04
C GLY A 128 19.32 5.84 23.29
N LEU A 129 20.09 6.29 22.29
CA LEU A 129 21.55 6.46 22.41
C LEU A 129 21.96 7.69 23.23
N LEU A 130 21.17 8.76 23.22
CA LEU A 130 21.47 9.97 24.01
C LEU A 130 21.22 9.76 25.51
N LEU A 131 20.28 8.90 25.88
CA LEU A 131 19.96 8.59 27.28
C LEU A 131 20.98 7.68 27.96
N SER A 132 21.81 6.94 27.22
CA SER A 132 22.90 6.14 27.79
C SER A 132 24.18 6.93 28.04
N LEU A 133 24.33 8.12 27.44
CA LEU A 133 25.50 9.00 27.60
C LEU A 133 25.27 10.13 28.64
N GLY A 134 24.02 10.46 28.96
CA GLY A 134 23.69 11.46 30.00
C GLY A 134 24.29 11.21 31.39
N PRO A 135 24.32 9.96 31.92
CA PRO A 135 24.86 9.70 33.26
C PRO A 135 26.38 9.80 33.37
N ALA A 136 27.12 9.81 32.26
CA ALA A 136 28.58 9.87 32.27
C ALA A 136 29.10 11.31 32.47
N PHE A 137 28.35 12.33 32.03
CA PHE A 137 28.78 13.73 32.13
C PHE A 137 28.47 14.39 33.49
N LEU A 138 27.52 13.85 34.26
CA LEU A 138 27.21 14.37 35.61
C LEU A 138 28.19 13.91 36.71
N ARG A 139 29.15 13.02 36.38
CA ARG A 139 30.26 12.65 37.28
C ARG A 139 31.57 13.38 37.01
N ALA A 140 31.58 14.33 36.06
CA ALA A 140 32.78 15.08 35.68
C ALA A 140 32.72 16.57 36.04
N LEU A 141 31.69 17.03 36.78
CA LEU A 141 31.67 18.39 37.31
C LEU A 141 32.18 18.36 38.77
N PRO A 142 33.34 18.98 39.06
CA PRO A 142 33.87 19.08 40.42
C PRO A 142 33.00 19.95 41.35
#